data_AF-A0A8D1C0H3-F1
#
_entry.id   AF-A0A8D1C0H3-F1
#
_cell.length_a   1.000
_cell.length_b   1.000
_cell.length_c   1.000
_cell.angle_alpha   90.00
_cell.angle_beta   90.00
_cell.angle_gamma   90.00
#
_symmetry.space_group_name_H-M   'P 1'
#
loop_
_entity.id
_entity.type
_entity.pdbx_description
1 polymer ?
#
loop_
_entity_poly.entity_id
_entity_poly.type
_entity_poly.pdbx_seq_one_letter_code
_entity_poly.pdbx_strand_id
1 'polypeptide(L)'
;MSALTPPTDMPTPTTDKITQAAMETIYLCKFRVSMDGEWLCLRELDDISLTPDPEPTHEDPNYLMANERMNLMNMAKLSIKGLIESALNLGRTLDSDYAPLQQFFVVMEHCLKHGLKAKKTFLGQNKSFWGPLELVEKLVPEAAEITASVKDLPGLKTPVGRGRAWLRLALMQKKLSEYMKALINKKELLSEFYEPNALMMEEEGAIIAGLLVGLNVIDANFCMKGEDLDSQVGVIDFSMYLKDGNSSKGSEGDGQITAILDQKNYVEELNRHLNATVNNLQAKVDALEKSNTKLTEELAVANNRIITLQEEMERVKEESSYIMESNRKAPKPDRTSEGQALSEARKHLKEETQLRLDVEKELEIQISMRQEMELAMKMLEKDVCEKQDALVSLRQQLDDLRALKHELAFKLQSSDLGVKQKSELNSRLEEKTNQMAATIKQLEQRLRQAERDRQSAELDNRLFKQDFGDKINSLQLEVEALTRQRNRLELELKQEREGRSQNSRSIPGKGSQKPETKTDGRRRAQEENVQPAKPLEESHRLQSHPVDEQHVCKNCRGTFCDACSTNQLPLPSSIKPERVCNPCHEHLMKQYSTSPS
;
A
#
# COMPACT_ATOMS: atom_id res chain seq x y z
N MET A 1 18.48 66.82 -14.05
CA MET A 1 17.66 66.13 -13.04
C MET A 1 16.51 65.48 -13.78
N SER A 2 16.80 64.28 -14.26
CA SER A 2 15.98 63.42 -15.13
C SER A 2 15.09 62.54 -14.24
N ALA A 3 13.96 61.94 -14.62
CA ALA A 3 13.38 61.53 -15.91
C ALA A 3 11.86 61.30 -15.65
N LEU A 4 10.93 61.81 -16.48
CA LEU A 4 10.32 61.20 -17.67
C LEU A 4 9.45 59.95 -17.42
N THR A 5 8.13 60.16 -17.54
CA THR A 5 7.04 59.23 -17.93
C THR A 5 7.11 58.86 -19.44
N PRO A 6 6.19 58.07 -20.04
CA PRO A 6 5.50 56.79 -19.75
C PRO A 6 5.63 55.82 -21.00
N PRO A 7 4.58 55.19 -21.56
CA PRO A 7 3.82 53.96 -21.23
C PRO A 7 4.08 52.79 -22.23
N THR A 8 3.63 51.55 -21.97
CA THR A 8 2.99 50.64 -22.97
C THR A 8 2.63 49.26 -22.41
N ASP A 9 1.42 48.84 -22.73
CA ASP A 9 0.79 47.54 -22.57
C ASP A 9 1.58 46.35 -23.16
N MET A 10 1.48 45.17 -22.53
CA MET A 10 1.00 43.91 -23.13
C MET A 10 0.90 42.80 -22.03
N PRO A 11 -0.02 41.83 -22.17
CA PRO A 11 -0.69 41.18 -21.04
C PRO A 11 -0.27 39.72 -20.78
N THR A 12 -0.78 39.18 -19.66
CA THR A 12 -0.96 37.74 -19.27
C THR A 12 0.28 36.96 -18.80
N PRO A 13 0.14 36.01 -17.84
CA PRO A 13 -1.04 35.19 -17.54
C PRO A 13 -1.66 35.41 -16.14
N THR A 14 -2.98 35.22 -16.11
CA THR A 14 -3.88 35.40 -14.97
C THR A 14 -3.55 34.48 -13.81
N THR A 15 -3.39 35.11 -12.66
CA THR A 15 -3.29 34.53 -11.30
C THR A 15 -4.49 33.63 -10.95
N ASP A 16 -5.59 33.75 -11.70
CA ASP A 16 -6.80 32.95 -11.53
C ASP A 16 -6.60 31.45 -11.80
N LYS A 17 -5.64 31.06 -12.67
CA LYS A 17 -5.48 29.64 -13.03
C LYS A 17 -4.64 28.82 -12.04
N ILE A 18 -3.80 29.45 -11.23
CA ILE A 18 -2.95 28.77 -10.25
C ILE A 18 -3.66 28.67 -8.88
N THR A 19 -4.53 29.64 -8.58
CA THR A 19 -5.30 29.68 -7.32
C THR A 19 -6.52 28.75 -7.35
N GLN A 20 -7.13 28.53 -8.52
CA GLN A 20 -8.21 27.56 -8.69
C GLN A 20 -7.72 26.10 -8.70
N ALA A 21 -6.48 25.85 -9.16
CA ALA A 21 -5.83 24.54 -9.10
C ALA A 21 -5.50 24.08 -7.66
N ALA A 22 -5.62 24.97 -6.68
CA ALA A 22 -5.37 24.71 -5.26
C ALA A 22 -6.62 24.23 -4.50
N MET A 23 -7.82 24.46 -5.06
CA MET A 23 -9.10 24.32 -4.33
C MET A 23 -9.68 22.89 -4.38
N GLU A 24 -9.01 21.95 -5.04
CA GLU A 24 -9.64 20.68 -5.46
C GLU A 24 -8.80 19.39 -5.34
N THR A 25 -7.74 19.34 -4.54
CA THR A 25 -6.75 18.25 -4.70
C THR A 25 -6.32 17.55 -3.42
N ILE A 26 -6.45 16.22 -3.45
CA ILE A 26 -5.84 15.24 -2.56
C ILE A 26 -4.47 14.82 -3.11
N TYR A 27 -3.47 14.60 -2.27
CA TYR A 27 -2.20 14.12 -2.73
C TYR A 27 -1.54 13.08 -1.79
N LEU A 28 -0.94 12.05 -2.41
CA LEU A 28 -0.19 10.98 -1.78
C LEU A 28 1.26 10.99 -2.31
N CYS A 29 2.23 10.87 -1.39
CA CYS A 29 3.69 10.99 -1.56
C CYS A 29 4.23 12.40 -1.88
N LYS A 30 4.58 13.19 -0.82
CA LYS A 30 5.12 14.58 -0.78
C LYS A 30 4.15 15.76 -0.89
N PHE A 31 2.90 15.63 -0.42
CA PHE A 31 1.89 16.61 -0.83
C PHE A 31 0.64 16.72 0.08
N ARG A 32 -0.20 17.75 -0.25
CA ARG A 32 -1.47 18.24 0.35
C ARG A 32 -2.72 17.44 0.12
N VAL A 33 -3.65 17.48 1.05
CA VAL A 33 -4.96 16.87 0.92
C VAL A 33 -5.84 17.90 1.70
N SER A 34 -7.00 18.34 1.15
CA SER A 34 -7.95 19.29 1.80
C SER A 34 -9.41 18.91 1.57
N MET A 35 -10.28 19.41 2.44
CA MET A 35 -11.71 19.11 2.46
C MET A 35 -12.39 20.08 3.51
N ASP A 36 -13.36 20.94 3.15
CA ASP A 36 -13.91 22.10 3.94
C ASP A 36 -15.33 21.95 4.61
N GLY A 37 -15.42 21.58 5.92
CA GLY A 37 -16.61 20.93 6.59
C GLY A 37 -16.37 19.58 7.36
N GLU A 38 -17.21 18.52 7.25
CA GLU A 38 -17.04 17.21 7.95
C GLU A 38 -16.04 16.20 7.31
N TRP A 39 -14.74 16.48 7.31
CA TRP A 39 -13.81 15.79 6.39
C TRP A 39 -12.50 15.24 6.95
N LEU A 40 -11.62 14.69 6.07
CA LEU A 40 -10.16 14.83 6.23
C LEU A 40 -9.33 14.64 4.96
N CYS A 41 -8.38 15.55 4.78
CA CYS A 41 -7.28 15.42 3.84
C CYS A 41 -5.97 16.19 4.34
N LEU A 42 -4.70 15.86 3.94
CA LEU A 42 -3.34 16.19 4.55
C LEU A 42 -2.18 16.86 3.71
N ARG A 43 -1.43 17.90 4.17
CA ARG A 43 -0.31 18.60 3.42
C ARG A 43 1.10 18.59 4.03
N GLU A 44 2.14 18.33 3.22
CA GLU A 44 3.57 18.48 3.58
C GLU A 44 4.15 19.82 3.07
N LEU A 45 4.86 20.55 3.95
CA LEU A 45 5.33 21.94 3.81
C LEU A 45 6.73 22.00 3.19
N ASP A 46 6.93 22.85 2.18
CA ASP A 46 8.21 23.55 2.01
C ASP A 46 8.08 24.96 1.39
N ASP A 47 6.93 25.35 0.84
CA ASP A 47 6.72 26.71 0.30
C ASP A 47 5.44 27.38 0.84
N ILE A 48 5.53 28.08 1.98
CA ILE A 48 4.53 29.08 2.40
C ILE A 48 5.21 30.43 2.55
N SER A 49 5.16 31.27 1.51
CA SER A 49 5.41 32.71 1.67
C SER A 49 4.15 33.40 2.20
N LEU A 50 4.30 33.98 3.39
CA LEU A 50 3.31 34.78 4.11
C LEU A 50 2.82 35.98 3.28
N THR A 51 1.53 36.09 2.97
CA THR A 51 0.76 37.35 3.07
C THR A 51 -0.76 37.07 3.03
N PRO A 52 -1.59 37.90 3.70
CA PRO A 52 -3.00 37.59 4.00
C PRO A 52 -4.02 38.09 2.93
N ASP A 53 -5.16 37.38 2.91
CA ASP A 53 -6.45 37.48 2.19
C ASP A 53 -6.87 38.77 1.43
N PRO A 54 -7.74 38.61 0.41
CA PRO A 54 -9.13 39.04 0.57
C PRO A 54 -10.22 38.04 0.09
N GLU A 55 -11.45 38.31 0.56
CA GLU A 55 -12.75 37.60 0.52
C GLU A 55 -13.26 36.91 -0.78
N PRO A 56 -14.24 35.98 -0.66
CA PRO A 56 -14.46 34.87 -1.59
C PRO A 56 -15.41 35.19 -2.76
N THR A 57 -15.07 34.71 -3.95
CA THR A 57 -15.96 34.68 -5.12
C THR A 57 -16.49 33.26 -5.37
N HIS A 58 -17.82 33.14 -5.37
CA HIS A 58 -18.66 31.96 -5.65
C HIS A 58 -18.06 30.93 -6.64
N GLU A 59 -17.67 29.75 -6.14
CA GLU A 59 -17.41 28.55 -6.96
C GLU A 59 -18.73 27.81 -7.28
N ASP A 60 -18.82 27.21 -8.47
CA ASP A 60 -19.99 26.45 -8.92
C ASP A 60 -20.15 25.15 -8.09
N PRO A 61 -21.24 24.97 -7.33
CA PRO A 61 -21.46 23.81 -6.46
C PRO A 61 -21.39 22.45 -7.17
N ASN A 62 -21.67 22.40 -8.48
CA ASN A 62 -21.64 21.15 -9.23
C ASN A 62 -20.21 20.64 -9.50
N TYR A 63 -19.24 21.55 -9.62
CA TYR A 63 -17.85 21.21 -9.88
C TYR A 63 -17.20 20.59 -8.64
N LEU A 64 -17.40 21.21 -7.47
CA LEU A 64 -16.93 20.71 -6.18
C LEU A 64 -17.45 19.29 -5.88
N MET A 65 -18.75 19.06 -6.09
CA MET A 65 -19.38 17.74 -5.89
C MET A 65 -18.80 16.67 -6.83
N ALA A 66 -18.40 17.00 -8.05
CA ALA A 66 -17.79 16.05 -8.97
C ALA A 66 -16.39 15.62 -8.51
N ASN A 67 -15.60 16.56 -8.00
CA ASN A 67 -14.28 16.26 -7.46
C ASN A 67 -14.35 15.45 -6.16
N GLU A 68 -15.32 15.73 -5.29
CA GLU A 68 -15.58 14.91 -4.10
C GLU A 68 -15.85 13.44 -4.45
N ARG A 69 -16.69 13.18 -5.46
CA ARG A 69 -16.94 11.80 -5.94
C ARG A 69 -15.68 11.12 -6.43
N MET A 70 -14.91 11.80 -7.28
CA MET A 70 -13.66 11.28 -7.83
C MET A 70 -12.65 10.93 -6.73
N ASN A 71 -12.54 11.80 -5.72
CA ASN A 71 -11.69 11.60 -4.55
C ASN A 71 -12.09 10.37 -3.74
N LEU A 72 -13.38 10.23 -3.41
CA LEU A 72 -13.90 9.08 -2.70
C LEU A 72 -13.76 7.77 -3.50
N MET A 73 -13.94 7.81 -4.82
CA MET A 73 -13.69 6.65 -5.69
C MET A 73 -12.24 6.19 -5.65
N ASN A 74 -11.29 7.13 -5.73
CA ASN A 74 -9.87 6.80 -5.65
C ASN A 74 -9.49 6.24 -4.27
N MET A 75 -10.05 6.80 -3.20
CA MET A 75 -9.89 6.27 -1.85
C MET A 75 -10.46 4.86 -1.70
N ALA A 76 -11.67 4.62 -2.22
CA ALA A 76 -12.27 3.29 -2.24
C ALA A 76 -11.41 2.30 -3.03
N LYS A 77 -10.88 2.70 -4.19
CA LYS A 77 -9.99 1.87 -4.99
C LYS A 77 -8.71 1.49 -4.25
N LEU A 78 -8.04 2.45 -3.60
CA LEU A 78 -6.84 2.21 -2.79
C LEU A 78 -7.14 1.30 -1.60
N SER A 79 -8.25 1.55 -0.91
CA SER A 79 -8.67 0.77 0.26
C SER A 79 -9.02 -0.67 -0.10
N ILE A 80 -9.85 -0.89 -1.14
CA ILE A 80 -10.22 -2.22 -1.64
C ILE A 80 -8.97 -2.98 -2.09
N LYS A 81 -8.10 -2.36 -2.89
CA LYS A 81 -6.86 -2.99 -3.35
C LYS A 81 -5.96 -3.37 -2.19
N GLY A 82 -5.68 -2.41 -1.29
CA GLY A 82 -4.81 -2.63 -0.13
C GLY A 82 -5.35 -3.69 0.81
N LEU A 83 -6.68 -3.74 1.02
CA LEU A 83 -7.33 -4.78 1.81
C LEU A 83 -7.17 -6.16 1.17
N ILE A 84 -7.43 -6.30 -0.14
CA ILE A 84 -7.27 -7.59 -0.85
C ILE A 84 -5.82 -8.06 -0.77
N GLU A 85 -4.86 -7.21 -1.13
CA GLU A 85 -3.43 -7.56 -1.11
C GLU A 85 -2.98 -7.97 0.30
N SER A 86 -3.34 -7.18 1.31
CA SER A 86 -2.94 -7.45 2.70
C SER A 86 -3.62 -8.70 3.27
N ALA A 87 -4.89 -8.93 2.95
CA ALA A 87 -5.63 -10.12 3.38
C ALA A 87 -5.10 -11.40 2.72
N LEU A 88 -4.78 -11.36 1.42
CA LEU A 88 -4.19 -12.49 0.70
C LEU A 88 -2.79 -12.83 1.21
N ASN A 89 -1.99 -11.81 1.55
CA ASN A 89 -0.67 -12.02 2.18
C ASN A 89 -0.80 -12.63 3.58
N LEU A 90 -1.84 -12.26 4.33
CA LEU A 90 -2.08 -12.73 5.69
C LEU A 90 -2.62 -14.17 5.72
N GLY A 91 -3.43 -14.59 4.74
CA GLY A 91 -3.83 -15.99 4.53
C GLY A 91 -4.72 -16.63 5.60
N ARG A 92 -5.26 -15.85 6.56
CA ARG A 92 -6.18 -16.29 7.63
C ARG A 92 -7.46 -15.46 7.64
N THR A 93 -8.48 -15.96 8.34
CA THR A 93 -9.74 -15.24 8.57
C THR A 93 -9.48 -13.90 9.27
N LEU A 94 -10.07 -12.83 8.75
CA LEU A 94 -9.97 -11.48 9.30
C LEU A 94 -10.99 -11.25 10.43
N ASP A 95 -10.54 -10.57 11.47
CA ASP A 95 -11.37 -10.12 12.60
C ASP A 95 -11.63 -8.61 12.53
N SER A 96 -12.37 -8.08 13.51
CA SER A 96 -12.73 -6.66 13.62
C SER A 96 -11.54 -5.72 13.86
N ASP A 97 -10.42 -6.27 14.33
CA ASP A 97 -9.24 -5.49 14.76
C ASP A 97 -8.25 -5.26 13.61
N TYR A 98 -8.51 -5.87 12.45
CA TYR A 98 -7.64 -5.75 11.29
C TYR A 98 -7.73 -4.35 10.66
N ALA A 99 -6.66 -3.56 10.82
CA ALA A 99 -6.63 -2.14 10.41
C ALA A 99 -7.00 -1.88 8.93
N PRO A 100 -6.49 -2.63 7.91
CA PRO A 100 -6.93 -2.43 6.52
C PRO A 100 -8.43 -2.63 6.31
N LEU A 101 -9.06 -3.48 7.12
CA LEU A 101 -10.49 -3.77 7.05
C LEU A 101 -11.33 -2.70 7.77
N GLN A 102 -10.84 -2.18 8.90
CA GLN A 102 -11.44 -1.01 9.54
C GLN A 102 -11.44 0.19 8.60
N GLN A 103 -10.29 0.46 7.96
CA GLN A 103 -10.13 1.52 6.97
C GLN A 103 -11.12 1.37 5.79
N PHE A 104 -11.31 0.14 5.30
CA PHE A 104 -12.30 -0.15 4.27
C PHE A 104 -13.73 0.22 4.69
N PHE A 105 -14.17 -0.16 5.89
CA PHE A 105 -15.51 0.20 6.35
C PHE A 105 -15.70 1.71 6.52
N VAL A 106 -14.66 2.41 6.98
CA VAL A 106 -14.68 3.88 7.07
C VAL A 106 -14.82 4.51 5.68
N VAL A 107 -14.03 4.07 4.70
CA VAL A 107 -14.10 4.61 3.33
C VAL A 107 -15.46 4.30 2.70
N MET A 108 -15.99 3.09 2.88
CA MET A 108 -17.32 2.72 2.38
C MET A 108 -18.44 3.55 3.02
N GLU A 109 -18.35 3.84 4.32
CA GLU A 109 -19.30 4.73 5.00
C GLU A 109 -19.30 6.14 4.38
N HIS A 110 -18.12 6.69 4.06
CA HIS A 110 -18.04 8.00 3.40
C HIS A 110 -18.64 7.96 1.99
N CYS A 111 -18.36 6.92 1.20
CA CYS A 111 -18.97 6.74 -0.12
C CYS A 111 -20.50 6.70 -0.05
N LEU A 112 -21.06 6.00 0.94
CA LEU A 112 -22.51 5.87 1.14
C LEU A 112 -23.15 7.12 1.79
N LYS A 113 -22.37 7.99 2.42
CA LYS A 113 -22.88 9.27 2.95
C LYS A 113 -22.86 10.40 1.93
N HIS A 114 -22.00 10.32 0.94
CA HIS A 114 -21.82 11.39 -0.06
C HIS A 114 -23.12 11.68 -0.82
N GLY A 115 -23.59 12.92 -0.74
CA GLY A 115 -24.81 13.38 -1.42
C GLY A 115 -26.11 12.83 -0.84
N LEU A 116 -26.13 12.37 0.42
CA LEU A 116 -27.38 12.03 1.11
C LEU A 116 -28.25 13.27 1.35
N LYS A 117 -29.52 13.16 1.00
CA LYS A 117 -30.56 14.15 1.32
C LYS A 117 -30.75 14.24 2.82
N ALA A 118 -30.74 15.45 3.35
CA ALA A 118 -31.06 15.68 4.76
C ALA A 118 -32.57 15.46 4.99
N LYS A 119 -32.97 14.26 5.45
CA LYS A 119 -34.35 14.02 5.90
C LYS A 119 -34.57 14.78 7.22
N LYS A 120 -35.47 15.77 7.20
CA LYS A 120 -35.91 16.50 8.40
C LYS A 120 -36.71 15.53 9.29
N THR A 121 -36.17 15.16 10.44
CA THR A 121 -36.92 14.49 11.51
C THR A 121 -37.15 15.46 12.67
N PHE A 122 -38.19 15.21 13.48
CA PHE A 122 -38.63 16.11 14.57
C PHE A 122 -37.56 16.34 15.66
N LEU A 123 -36.48 15.55 15.66
CA LEU A 123 -35.35 15.61 16.60
C LEU A 123 -33.99 15.99 15.94
N GLY A 124 -33.97 16.41 14.67
CA GLY A 124 -32.75 16.87 13.98
C GLY A 124 -32.62 16.40 12.53
N GLN A 125 -31.56 16.86 11.85
CA GLN A 125 -31.14 16.31 10.56
C GLN A 125 -30.23 15.11 10.82
N ASN A 126 -30.62 13.90 10.39
CA ASN A 126 -29.74 12.74 10.48
C ASN A 126 -29.48 12.17 9.08
N LYS A 127 -28.28 12.42 8.55
CA LYS A 127 -27.81 11.85 7.28
C LYS A 127 -27.33 10.41 7.52
N SER A 128 -28.26 9.48 7.66
CA SER A 128 -27.94 8.07 7.82
C SER A 128 -27.96 7.33 6.49
N PHE A 129 -26.88 6.64 6.19
CA PHE A 129 -26.78 5.73 5.04
C PHE A 129 -27.53 4.41 5.24
N TRP A 130 -28.15 4.18 6.41
CA TRP A 130 -28.95 2.98 6.66
C TRP A 130 -30.22 2.90 5.80
N GLY A 131 -30.89 4.03 5.57
CA GLY A 131 -32.13 4.06 4.78
C GLY A 131 -31.99 3.46 3.38
N PRO A 132 -30.96 3.83 2.60
CA PRO A 132 -30.65 3.15 1.35
C PRO A 132 -30.39 1.64 1.48
N LEU A 133 -29.71 1.20 2.54
CA LEU A 133 -29.39 -0.22 2.75
C LEU A 133 -30.64 -1.07 3.06
N GLU A 134 -31.66 -0.49 3.70
CA GLU A 134 -32.96 -1.15 3.89
C GLU A 134 -33.69 -1.44 2.58
N LEU A 135 -33.33 -0.81 1.46
CA LEU A 135 -33.89 -1.18 0.16
C LEU A 135 -33.34 -2.51 -0.35
N VAL A 136 -32.16 -2.94 0.11
CA VAL A 136 -31.51 -4.16 -0.41
C VAL A 136 -32.37 -5.39 -0.16
N GLU A 137 -32.99 -5.54 1.02
CA GLU A 137 -33.86 -6.70 1.31
C GLU A 137 -35.07 -6.80 0.36
N LYS A 138 -35.50 -5.68 -0.22
CA LYS A 138 -36.60 -5.63 -1.20
C LYS A 138 -36.14 -5.97 -2.62
N LEU A 139 -34.85 -5.77 -2.92
CA LEU A 139 -34.25 -6.02 -4.22
C LEU A 139 -33.61 -7.41 -4.31
N VAL A 140 -33.03 -7.87 -3.19
CA VAL A 140 -32.31 -9.13 -3.04
C VAL A 140 -32.81 -9.80 -1.76
N PRO A 141 -33.72 -10.79 -1.85
CA PRO A 141 -34.34 -11.43 -0.68
C PRO A 141 -33.34 -12.06 0.31
N GLU A 142 -32.17 -12.48 -0.16
CA GLU A 142 -31.09 -13.04 0.68
C GLU A 142 -30.59 -12.04 1.74
N ALA A 143 -30.69 -10.73 1.47
CA ALA A 143 -30.31 -9.70 2.43
C ALA A 143 -31.29 -9.53 3.59
N ALA A 144 -32.47 -10.17 3.55
CA ALA A 144 -33.47 -10.08 4.62
C ALA A 144 -32.94 -10.64 5.95
N GLU A 145 -32.14 -11.71 5.91
CA GLU A 145 -31.55 -12.33 7.09
C GLU A 145 -30.63 -11.37 7.86
N ILE A 146 -29.69 -10.74 7.14
CA ILE A 146 -28.78 -9.77 7.76
C ILE A 146 -29.48 -8.48 8.16
N THR A 147 -30.52 -8.08 7.42
CA THR A 147 -31.29 -6.87 7.73
C THR A 147 -32.13 -7.06 9.01
N ALA A 148 -32.72 -8.24 9.21
CA ALA A 148 -33.35 -8.60 10.47
C ALA A 148 -32.31 -8.69 11.60
N SER A 149 -31.16 -9.34 11.35
CA SER A 149 -30.10 -9.52 12.34
C SER A 149 -29.58 -8.19 12.92
N VAL A 150 -29.40 -7.15 12.10
CA VAL A 150 -28.95 -5.84 12.61
C VAL A 150 -30.05 -5.04 13.32
N LYS A 151 -31.33 -5.29 13.01
CA LYS A 151 -32.46 -4.68 13.71
C LYS A 151 -32.62 -5.25 15.12
N ASP A 152 -32.37 -6.55 15.27
CA ASP A 152 -32.49 -7.28 16.53
C ASP A 152 -31.20 -7.30 17.37
N LEU A 153 -30.11 -6.69 16.88
CA LEU A 153 -28.82 -6.74 17.56
C LEU A 153 -28.85 -5.93 18.88
N PRO A 154 -28.67 -6.57 20.05
CA PRO A 154 -28.72 -5.87 21.34
C PRO A 154 -27.49 -4.97 21.49
N GLY A 155 -27.74 -3.70 21.85
CA GLY A 155 -26.70 -2.69 22.03
C GLY A 155 -26.64 -1.64 20.92
N LEU A 156 -27.26 -1.89 19.77
CA LEU A 156 -27.24 -1.00 18.61
C LEU A 156 -28.45 -0.04 18.60
N LYS A 157 -28.21 1.24 18.85
CA LYS A 157 -29.25 2.26 19.05
C LYS A 157 -29.42 3.14 17.82
N THR A 158 -28.35 3.46 17.11
CA THR A 158 -28.38 4.45 16.02
C THR A 158 -28.57 3.81 14.64
N PRO A 159 -29.22 4.51 13.68
CA PRO A 159 -29.26 4.08 12.29
C PRO A 159 -27.85 3.92 11.67
N VAL A 160 -26.90 4.80 12.01
CA VAL A 160 -25.51 4.70 11.54
C VAL A 160 -24.85 3.41 12.02
N GLY A 161 -25.01 3.07 13.30
CA GLY A 161 -24.56 1.79 13.85
C GLY A 161 -25.17 0.59 13.11
N ARG A 162 -26.47 0.62 12.81
CA ARG A 162 -27.14 -0.41 11.99
C ARG A 162 -26.51 -0.56 10.61
N GLY A 163 -26.22 0.55 9.93
CA GLY A 163 -25.50 0.55 8.66
C GLY A 163 -24.10 -0.09 8.76
N ARG A 164 -23.35 0.24 9.82
CA ARG A 164 -22.02 -0.33 10.08
C ARG A 164 -22.04 -1.83 10.35
N ALA A 165 -23.00 -2.31 11.13
CA ALA A 165 -23.21 -3.73 11.39
C ALA A 165 -23.60 -4.45 10.10
N TRP A 166 -24.47 -3.83 9.29
CA TRP A 166 -24.95 -4.42 8.05
C TRP A 166 -23.83 -4.57 7.01
N LEU A 167 -22.95 -3.58 6.88
CA LEU A 167 -21.77 -3.68 5.99
C LEU A 167 -20.85 -4.83 6.40
N ARG A 168 -20.63 -5.03 7.71
CA ARG A 168 -19.85 -6.15 8.26
C ARG A 168 -20.50 -7.50 7.91
N LEU A 169 -21.81 -7.64 8.14
CA LEU A 169 -22.53 -8.87 7.81
C LEU A 169 -22.57 -9.17 6.30
N ALA A 170 -22.78 -8.15 5.47
CA ALA A 170 -22.77 -8.29 4.02
C ALA A 170 -21.38 -8.72 3.49
N LEU A 171 -20.30 -8.27 4.13
CA LEU A 171 -18.94 -8.72 3.82
C LEU A 171 -18.72 -10.17 4.26
N MET A 172 -19.16 -10.56 5.48
CA MET A 172 -19.10 -11.96 5.95
C MET A 172 -19.86 -12.92 5.02
N GLN A 173 -21.01 -12.49 4.49
CA GLN A 173 -21.77 -13.25 3.49
C GLN A 173 -21.12 -13.28 2.10
N LYS A 174 -20.03 -12.54 1.86
CA LYS A 174 -19.36 -12.37 0.56
C LYS A 174 -20.32 -11.84 -0.53
N LYS A 175 -21.30 -11.03 -0.13
CA LYS A 175 -22.40 -10.54 -0.97
C LYS A 175 -22.46 -9.02 -1.08
N LEU A 176 -21.54 -8.30 -0.41
CA LEU A 176 -21.51 -6.84 -0.40
C LEU A 176 -21.51 -6.22 -1.81
N SER A 177 -20.74 -6.77 -2.75
CA SER A 177 -20.71 -6.30 -4.15
C SER A 177 -22.04 -6.48 -4.87
N GLU A 178 -22.70 -7.64 -4.68
CA GLU A 178 -24.01 -7.95 -5.25
C GLU A 178 -25.08 -6.99 -4.73
N TYR A 179 -25.07 -6.72 -3.43
CA TYR A 179 -26.00 -5.81 -2.80
C TYR A 179 -25.81 -4.35 -3.26
N MET A 180 -24.56 -3.87 -3.33
CA MET A 180 -24.28 -2.53 -3.85
C MET A 180 -24.69 -2.39 -5.31
N LYS A 181 -24.43 -3.42 -6.13
CA LYS A 181 -24.85 -3.47 -7.54
C LYS A 181 -26.37 -3.42 -7.69
N ALA A 182 -27.12 -4.12 -6.83
CA ALA A 182 -28.57 -4.09 -6.84
C ALA A 182 -29.12 -2.68 -6.56
N LEU A 183 -28.54 -1.95 -5.61
CA LEU A 183 -28.94 -0.58 -5.28
C LEU A 183 -28.72 0.39 -6.44
N ILE A 184 -27.51 0.44 -7.01
CA ILE A 184 -27.17 1.39 -8.08
C ILE A 184 -27.96 1.13 -9.37
N ASN A 185 -28.44 -0.09 -9.59
CA ASN A 185 -29.30 -0.45 -10.73
C ASN A 185 -30.75 0.05 -10.56
N LYS A 186 -31.12 0.53 -9.38
CA LYS A 186 -32.46 1.05 -9.05
C LYS A 186 -32.38 2.53 -8.63
N LYS A 187 -31.75 3.36 -9.48
CA LYS A 187 -31.60 4.81 -9.27
C LYS A 187 -32.92 5.52 -8.95
N GLU A 188 -34.05 5.08 -9.52
CA GLU A 188 -35.37 5.63 -9.21
C GLU A 188 -35.72 5.55 -7.71
N LEU A 189 -35.49 4.39 -7.08
CA LEU A 189 -35.70 4.22 -5.63
C LEU A 189 -34.61 4.93 -4.82
N LEU A 190 -33.37 4.88 -5.30
CA LEU A 190 -32.21 5.46 -4.63
C LEU A 190 -32.29 7.01 -4.60
N SER A 191 -32.97 7.62 -5.58
CA SER A 191 -33.22 9.05 -5.68
C SER A 191 -34.07 9.62 -4.53
N GLU A 192 -34.79 8.77 -3.76
CA GLU A 192 -35.48 9.21 -2.54
C GLU A 192 -34.48 9.63 -1.44
N PHE A 193 -33.28 9.03 -1.46
CA PHE A 193 -32.28 9.18 -0.41
C PHE A 193 -31.10 10.05 -0.82
N TYR A 194 -30.74 10.06 -2.11
CA TYR A 194 -29.56 10.77 -2.61
C TYR A 194 -29.93 11.92 -3.55
N GLU A 195 -29.10 12.94 -3.56
CA GLU A 195 -29.10 13.98 -4.59
C GLU A 195 -28.64 13.40 -5.94
N PRO A 196 -29.08 13.97 -7.08
CA PRO A 196 -28.74 13.45 -8.41
C PRO A 196 -27.24 13.31 -8.66
N ASN A 197 -26.44 14.23 -8.11
CA ASN A 197 -24.98 14.29 -8.23
C ASN A 197 -24.22 13.53 -7.13
N ALA A 198 -24.91 12.68 -6.36
CA ALA A 198 -24.30 11.84 -5.33
C ALA A 198 -23.46 10.71 -5.94
N LEU A 199 -22.45 10.24 -5.19
CA LEU A 199 -21.56 9.16 -5.61
C LEU A 199 -22.30 7.89 -6.04
N MET A 200 -23.31 7.47 -5.27
CA MET A 200 -24.11 6.28 -5.58
C MET A 200 -25.09 6.47 -6.76
N MET A 201 -25.28 7.72 -7.21
CA MET A 201 -26.16 8.08 -8.33
C MET A 201 -25.38 8.27 -9.64
N GLU A 202 -24.05 8.33 -9.58
CA GLU A 202 -23.15 8.61 -10.70
C GLU A 202 -22.29 7.38 -11.07
N GLU A 203 -21.40 7.52 -12.06
CA GLU A 203 -20.58 6.42 -12.58
C GLU A 203 -19.60 5.85 -11.55
N GLU A 204 -19.11 6.69 -10.63
CA GLU A 204 -18.16 6.30 -9.59
C GLU A 204 -18.74 5.20 -8.67
N GLY A 205 -20.04 5.27 -8.34
CA GLY A 205 -20.72 4.23 -7.57
C GLY A 205 -20.75 2.87 -8.27
N ALA A 206 -20.89 2.86 -9.61
CA ALA A 206 -20.83 1.65 -10.40
C ALA A 206 -19.42 1.04 -10.45
N ILE A 207 -18.39 1.89 -10.55
CA ILE A 207 -16.99 1.47 -10.50
C ILE A 207 -16.68 0.83 -9.14
N ILE A 208 -17.07 1.48 -8.03
CA ILE A 208 -16.87 0.94 -6.68
C ILE A 208 -17.57 -0.40 -6.53
N ALA A 209 -18.84 -0.52 -6.93
CA ALA A 209 -19.58 -1.78 -6.88
C ALA A 209 -18.88 -2.91 -7.66
N GLY A 210 -18.28 -2.60 -8.82
CA GLY A 210 -17.47 -3.55 -9.59
C GLY A 210 -16.19 -3.97 -8.86
N LEU A 211 -15.48 -3.03 -8.23
CA LEU A 211 -14.26 -3.32 -7.47
C LEU A 211 -14.52 -4.19 -6.24
N LEU A 212 -15.68 -4.01 -5.58
CA LEU A 212 -16.08 -4.79 -4.41
C LEU A 212 -16.17 -6.30 -4.69
N VAL A 213 -16.31 -6.73 -5.96
CA VAL A 213 -16.32 -8.16 -6.33
C VAL A 213 -15.03 -8.85 -5.89
N GLY A 214 -13.90 -8.13 -5.91
CA GLY A 214 -12.61 -8.65 -5.45
C GLY A 214 -12.60 -9.03 -3.97
N LEU A 215 -13.47 -8.43 -3.15
CA LEU A 215 -13.56 -8.73 -1.72
C LEU A 215 -14.20 -10.09 -1.43
N ASN A 216 -14.83 -10.75 -2.41
CA ASN A 216 -15.44 -12.07 -2.19
C ASN A 216 -14.39 -13.13 -1.81
N VAL A 217 -13.11 -12.91 -2.13
CA VAL A 217 -11.99 -13.78 -1.74
C VAL A 217 -11.67 -13.68 -0.24
N ILE A 218 -12.06 -12.59 0.42
CA ILE A 218 -11.72 -12.32 1.81
C ILE A 218 -12.59 -13.17 2.73
N ASP A 219 -11.96 -13.94 3.60
CA ASP A 219 -12.64 -14.63 4.69
C ASP A 219 -12.63 -13.76 5.95
N ALA A 220 -13.80 -13.42 6.48
CA ALA A 220 -13.94 -12.52 7.62
C ALA A 220 -14.98 -13.07 8.60
N ASN A 221 -14.71 -12.93 9.90
CA ASN A 221 -15.62 -13.35 10.95
C ASN A 221 -15.67 -12.31 12.08
N PHE A 222 -16.78 -11.58 12.15
CA PHE A 222 -16.94 -10.48 13.10
C PHE A 222 -17.76 -10.89 14.32
N CYS A 223 -17.22 -10.65 15.51
CA CYS A 223 -17.98 -10.74 16.76
C CYS A 223 -18.61 -9.37 17.06
N MET A 224 -19.83 -9.13 16.61
CA MET A 224 -20.51 -7.85 16.83
C MET A 224 -20.94 -7.62 18.30
N LYS A 225 -20.78 -8.61 19.18
CA LYS A 225 -21.13 -8.51 20.61
C LYS A 225 -20.03 -7.76 21.36
N GLY A 226 -20.28 -6.49 21.68
CA GLY A 226 -19.39 -5.66 22.50
C GLY A 226 -18.67 -4.54 21.74
N GLU A 227 -18.79 -4.48 20.41
CA GLU A 227 -18.32 -3.34 19.61
C GLU A 227 -19.30 -2.15 19.72
N ASP A 228 -18.80 -0.98 20.13
CA ASP A 228 -19.59 0.26 20.07
C ASP A 228 -19.60 0.83 18.65
N LEU A 229 -20.47 0.27 17.81
CA LEU A 229 -20.67 0.72 16.43
C LEU A 229 -21.42 2.06 16.34
N ASP A 230 -22.08 2.51 17.41
CA ASP A 230 -22.83 3.76 17.42
C ASP A 230 -21.91 4.97 17.56
N SER A 231 -20.86 4.86 18.38
CA SER A 231 -19.95 5.98 18.71
C SER A 231 -18.65 6.01 17.90
N GLN A 232 -18.39 5.01 17.05
CA GLN A 232 -17.18 4.97 16.22
C GLN A 232 -17.08 6.22 15.32
N VAL A 233 -15.98 6.95 15.40
CA VAL A 233 -15.65 8.03 14.46
C VAL A 233 -14.72 7.46 13.41
N GLY A 234 -15.19 7.39 12.17
CA GLY A 234 -14.41 6.86 11.06
C GLY A 234 -13.45 7.92 10.53
N VAL A 235 -12.19 7.90 10.98
CA VAL A 235 -11.12 8.72 10.38
C VAL A 235 -10.37 7.87 9.36
N ILE A 236 -10.17 8.40 8.16
CA ILE A 236 -9.37 7.75 7.12
C ILE A 236 -7.90 7.91 7.47
N ASP A 237 -7.21 6.80 7.76
CA ASP A 237 -5.78 6.79 8.02
C ASP A 237 -4.97 6.74 6.70
N PHE A 238 -4.43 7.88 6.29
CA PHE A 238 -3.61 7.98 5.08
C PHE A 238 -2.19 7.42 5.26
N SER A 239 -1.71 7.22 6.49
CA SER A 239 -0.35 6.70 6.75
C SER A 239 -0.16 5.30 6.15
N MET A 240 -1.25 4.53 6.05
CA MET A 240 -1.29 3.21 5.41
C MET A 240 -0.87 3.24 3.92
N TYR A 241 -1.04 4.38 3.25
CA TYR A 241 -0.77 4.54 1.81
C TYR A 241 0.46 5.40 1.52
N LEU A 242 1.06 6.03 2.55
CA LEU A 242 2.20 6.94 2.42
C LEU A 242 3.56 6.23 2.51
N LYS A 243 3.64 4.91 2.23
CA LYS A 243 4.92 4.19 2.25
C LYS A 243 5.87 4.74 1.17
N ASP A 244 7.00 5.25 1.64
CA ASP A 244 8.12 5.80 0.88
C ASP A 244 8.42 5.02 -0.40
N GLY A 245 8.60 5.77 -1.51
CA GLY A 245 9.15 5.27 -2.76
C GLY A 245 10.60 4.76 -2.68
N ASN A 246 11.09 4.35 -1.51
CA ASN A 246 12.41 3.78 -1.34
C ASN A 246 12.54 2.64 -0.30
N SER A 247 11.46 2.09 0.25
CA SER A 247 11.54 0.95 1.18
C SER A 247 11.19 -0.38 0.51
N SER A 248 12.14 -0.90 -0.27
CA SER A 248 12.20 -2.32 -0.66
C SER A 248 12.59 -3.26 0.51
N LYS A 249 12.26 -2.88 1.75
CA LYS A 249 12.42 -3.69 2.98
C LYS A 249 11.30 -3.37 3.96
N GLY A 250 10.15 -4.03 3.77
CA GLY A 250 9.02 -4.00 4.70
C GLY A 250 8.54 -5.40 5.11
N SER A 251 9.40 -6.42 4.97
CA SER A 251 9.02 -7.82 5.24
C SER A 251 9.31 -8.27 6.68
N GLU A 252 10.25 -7.61 7.39
CA GLU A 252 10.70 -8.10 8.71
C GLU A 252 9.70 -7.82 9.85
N GLY A 253 9.01 -6.68 9.83
CA GLY A 253 7.98 -6.37 10.85
C GLY A 253 6.68 -7.16 10.65
N ASP A 254 6.25 -7.35 9.40
CA ASP A 254 5.04 -8.09 9.06
C ASP A 254 5.22 -9.60 9.27
N GLY A 255 6.41 -10.14 8.98
CA GLY A 255 6.77 -11.53 9.28
C GLY A 255 6.85 -11.81 10.78
N GLN A 256 7.33 -10.84 11.57
CA GLN A 256 7.37 -10.97 13.03
C GLN A 256 5.96 -10.90 13.65
N ILE A 257 5.10 -10.02 13.16
CA ILE A 257 3.69 -9.94 13.58
C ILE A 257 2.93 -11.21 13.17
N THR A 258 3.15 -11.72 11.95
CA THR A 258 2.57 -12.99 11.48
C THR A 258 3.02 -14.16 12.34
N ALA A 259 4.32 -14.25 12.67
CA ALA A 259 4.84 -15.30 13.55
C ALA A 259 4.27 -15.21 14.97
N ILE A 260 4.11 -14.01 15.52
CA ILE A 260 3.50 -13.80 16.85
C ILE A 260 2.01 -14.19 16.82
N LEU A 261 1.31 -13.89 15.73
CA LEU A 261 -0.11 -14.23 15.56
C LEU A 261 -0.32 -15.73 15.33
N ASP A 262 0.54 -16.40 14.56
CA ASP A 262 0.53 -17.86 14.40
C ASP A 262 0.78 -18.55 15.74
N GLN A 263 1.70 -18.01 16.53
CA GLN A 263 1.98 -18.50 17.87
C GLN A 263 0.79 -18.28 18.82
N LYS A 264 0.10 -17.13 18.72
CA LYS A 264 -1.14 -16.85 19.46
C LYS A 264 -2.25 -17.82 19.07
N ASN A 265 -2.47 -18.03 17.78
CA ASN A 265 -3.53 -18.89 17.25
C ASN A 265 -3.30 -20.37 17.61
N TYR A 266 -2.04 -20.82 17.55
CA TYR A 266 -1.65 -22.15 18.05
C TYR A 266 -1.97 -22.34 19.54
N VAL A 267 -1.67 -21.34 20.37
CA VAL A 267 -1.97 -21.37 21.81
C VAL A 267 -3.47 -21.31 22.07
N GLU A 268 -4.22 -20.53 21.30
CA GLU A 268 -5.69 -20.44 21.40
C GLU A 268 -6.36 -21.77 21.02
N GLU A 269 -5.94 -22.41 19.94
CA GLU A 269 -6.46 -23.71 19.53
C GLU A 269 -6.09 -24.81 20.54
N LEU A 270 -4.87 -24.77 21.08
CA LEU A 270 -4.45 -25.68 22.15
C LEU A 270 -5.30 -25.48 23.42
N ASN A 271 -5.58 -24.23 23.80
CA ASN A 271 -6.49 -23.92 24.91
C ASN A 271 -7.92 -24.38 24.63
N ARG A 272 -8.40 -24.29 23.38
CA ARG A 272 -9.72 -24.79 22.97
C ARG A 272 -9.79 -26.32 23.12
N HIS A 273 -8.77 -27.03 22.66
CA HIS A 273 -8.64 -28.48 22.82
C HIS A 273 -8.52 -28.90 24.29
N LEU A 274 -7.76 -28.15 25.09
CA LEU A 274 -7.60 -28.43 26.52
C LEU A 274 -8.93 -28.20 27.25
N ASN A 275 -9.63 -27.10 26.97
CA ASN A 275 -10.96 -26.82 27.52
C ASN A 275 -11.98 -27.89 27.13
N ALA A 276 -11.98 -28.36 25.88
CA ALA A 276 -12.83 -29.47 25.46
C ALA A 276 -12.51 -30.76 26.23
N THR A 277 -11.21 -31.04 26.46
CA THR A 277 -10.76 -32.19 27.23
C THR A 277 -11.18 -32.10 28.71
N VAL A 278 -11.00 -30.93 29.32
CA VAL A 278 -11.44 -30.64 30.69
C VAL A 278 -12.95 -30.81 30.83
N ASN A 279 -13.75 -30.29 29.89
CA ASN A 279 -15.20 -30.46 29.91
C ASN A 279 -15.61 -31.94 29.76
N ASN A 280 -14.92 -32.71 28.91
CA ASN A 280 -15.18 -34.15 28.77
C ASN A 280 -14.84 -34.91 30.05
N LEU A 281 -13.69 -34.61 30.66
CA LEU A 281 -13.28 -35.19 31.93
C LEU A 281 -14.24 -34.81 33.06
N GLN A 282 -14.70 -33.57 33.12
CA GLN A 282 -15.69 -33.13 34.09
C GLN A 282 -17.00 -33.90 33.93
N ALA A 283 -17.50 -34.07 32.70
CA ALA A 283 -18.69 -34.88 32.45
C ALA A 283 -18.52 -36.35 32.86
N LYS A 284 -17.32 -36.93 32.70
CA LYS A 284 -17.00 -38.28 33.17
C LYS A 284 -16.95 -38.35 34.70
N VAL A 285 -16.38 -37.35 35.37
CA VAL A 285 -16.37 -37.24 36.84
C VAL A 285 -17.81 -37.19 37.35
N ASP A 286 -18.65 -36.30 36.81
CA ASP A 286 -20.04 -36.17 37.21
C ASP A 286 -20.84 -37.48 36.99
N ALA A 287 -20.57 -38.19 35.89
CA ALA A 287 -21.19 -39.49 35.61
C ALA A 287 -20.74 -40.58 36.60
N LEU A 288 -19.45 -40.61 36.93
CA LEU A 288 -18.91 -41.53 37.93
C LEU A 288 -19.44 -41.22 39.33
N GLU A 289 -19.53 -39.96 39.71
CA GLU A 289 -20.12 -39.53 40.99
C GLU A 289 -21.57 -40.00 41.11
N LYS A 290 -22.40 -39.78 40.07
CA LYS A 290 -23.77 -40.29 40.03
C LYS A 290 -23.83 -41.81 40.15
N SER A 291 -23.00 -42.54 39.43
CA SER A 291 -22.93 -44.00 39.53
C SER A 291 -22.55 -44.46 40.95
N ASN A 292 -21.59 -43.78 41.57
CA ASN A 292 -21.12 -44.11 42.91
C ASN A 292 -22.20 -43.85 43.98
N THR A 293 -22.97 -42.75 43.85
CA THR A 293 -24.13 -42.51 44.72
C THR A 293 -25.18 -43.61 44.59
N LYS A 294 -25.50 -44.04 43.35
CA LYS A 294 -26.44 -45.12 43.11
C LYS A 294 -25.97 -46.45 43.70
N LEU A 295 -24.69 -46.80 43.52
CA LEU A 295 -24.12 -48.01 44.12
C LEU A 295 -24.16 -47.96 45.66
N THR A 296 -23.95 -46.79 46.25
CA THR A 296 -24.05 -46.59 47.70
C THR A 296 -25.49 -46.80 48.19
N GLU A 297 -26.49 -46.31 47.44
CA GLU A 297 -27.91 -46.55 47.72
C GLU A 297 -28.28 -48.03 47.59
N GLU A 298 -27.86 -48.69 46.49
CA GLU A 298 -28.07 -50.12 46.26
C GLU A 298 -27.43 -50.97 47.38
N LEU A 299 -26.22 -50.60 47.83
CA LEU A 299 -25.54 -51.23 48.95
C LEU A 299 -26.31 -51.07 50.27
N ALA A 300 -26.85 -49.87 50.54
CA ALA A 300 -27.66 -49.64 51.73
C ALA A 300 -28.94 -50.49 51.73
N VAL A 301 -29.60 -50.60 50.57
CA VAL A 301 -30.78 -51.46 50.39
C VAL A 301 -30.43 -52.94 50.61
N ALA A 302 -29.30 -53.41 50.05
CA ALA A 302 -28.83 -54.78 50.25
C ALA A 302 -28.53 -55.07 51.72
N ASN A 303 -27.85 -54.14 52.43
CA ASN A 303 -27.58 -54.27 53.86
C ASN A 303 -28.86 -54.38 54.70
N ASN A 304 -29.87 -53.54 54.43
CA ASN A 304 -31.16 -53.63 55.11
C ASN A 304 -31.85 -54.98 54.87
N ARG A 305 -31.72 -55.53 53.66
CA ARG A 305 -32.27 -56.85 53.33
C ARG A 305 -31.55 -57.97 54.05
N ILE A 306 -30.23 -57.88 54.20
CA ILE A 306 -29.43 -58.82 55.00
C ILE A 306 -29.88 -58.80 56.46
N ILE A 307 -30.06 -57.62 57.06
CA ILE A 307 -30.54 -57.48 58.45
C ILE A 307 -31.90 -58.15 58.61
N THR A 308 -32.84 -57.89 57.70
CA THR A 308 -34.19 -58.48 57.73
C THR A 308 -34.13 -60.01 57.67
N LEU A 309 -33.30 -60.56 56.78
CA LEU A 309 -33.11 -62.01 56.64
C LEU A 309 -32.43 -62.63 57.87
N GLN A 310 -31.50 -61.91 58.53
CA GLN A 310 -30.88 -62.36 59.77
C GLN A 310 -31.90 -62.43 60.92
N GLU A 311 -32.79 -61.43 61.03
CA GLU A 311 -33.89 -61.44 62.02
C GLU A 311 -34.88 -62.59 61.76
N GLU A 312 -35.23 -62.85 60.50
CA GLU A 312 -36.06 -64.00 60.13
C GLU A 312 -35.38 -65.33 60.45
N MET A 313 -34.08 -65.44 60.19
CA MET A 313 -33.31 -66.65 60.50
C MET A 313 -33.27 -66.93 62.01
N GLU A 314 -33.07 -65.91 62.85
CA GLU A 314 -33.11 -66.09 64.31
C GLU A 314 -34.53 -66.41 64.80
N ARG A 315 -35.59 -65.80 64.25
CA ARG A 315 -36.98 -66.22 64.54
C ARG A 315 -37.23 -67.69 64.21
N VAL A 316 -36.83 -68.13 63.02
CA VAL A 316 -37.02 -69.53 62.58
C VAL A 316 -36.19 -70.48 63.45
N LYS A 317 -35.00 -70.06 63.88
CA LYS A 317 -34.16 -70.84 64.79
C LYS A 317 -34.77 -70.94 66.19
N GLU A 318 -35.38 -69.88 66.71
CA GLU A 318 -36.16 -69.89 67.95
C GLU A 318 -37.39 -70.80 67.83
N GLU A 319 -38.16 -70.67 66.74
CA GLU A 319 -39.35 -71.51 66.48
C GLU A 319 -38.97 -72.99 66.29
N SER A 320 -37.87 -73.27 65.60
CA SER A 320 -37.30 -74.63 65.44
C SER A 320 -36.80 -75.18 66.78
N SER A 321 -36.17 -74.37 67.63
CA SER A 321 -35.79 -74.79 68.99
C SER A 321 -37.02 -75.14 69.84
N TYR A 322 -38.09 -74.35 69.74
CA TYR A 322 -39.36 -74.62 70.42
C TYR A 322 -40.03 -75.92 69.92
N ILE A 323 -40.01 -76.16 68.61
CA ILE A 323 -40.51 -77.41 68.00
C ILE A 323 -39.64 -78.60 68.42
N MET A 324 -38.31 -78.44 68.51
CA MET A 324 -37.37 -79.48 68.93
C MET A 324 -37.51 -79.82 70.42
N GLU A 325 -37.82 -78.83 71.27
CA GLU A 325 -38.21 -79.02 72.67
C GLU A 325 -39.57 -79.74 72.79
N SER A 326 -40.52 -79.47 71.88
CA SER A 326 -41.86 -80.09 71.87
C SER A 326 -41.88 -81.56 71.40
N ASN A 327 -40.86 -82.00 70.64
CA ASN A 327 -40.83 -83.33 70.01
C ASN A 327 -40.01 -84.39 70.79
N ARG A 328 -39.68 -84.16 72.07
CA ARG A 328 -39.15 -85.22 72.95
C ARG A 328 -40.23 -86.18 73.46
N LYS A 329 -40.98 -86.83 72.58
CA LYS A 329 -41.67 -88.10 72.91
C LYS A 329 -41.70 -89.09 71.74
N ALA A 330 -40.87 -90.11 71.91
CA ALA A 330 -41.12 -91.52 71.55
C ALA A 330 -40.86 -91.96 70.08
N PRO A 331 -40.60 -93.27 69.86
CA PRO A 331 -39.41 -93.74 69.12
C PRO A 331 -39.73 -94.59 67.86
N LYS A 332 -38.68 -94.81 67.04
CA LYS A 332 -38.59 -95.78 65.92
C LYS A 332 -38.84 -97.23 66.41
N PRO A 333 -39.32 -98.19 65.58
CA PRO A 333 -38.49 -98.96 64.62
C PRO A 333 -39.30 -99.44 63.37
N ASP A 334 -38.84 -100.23 62.39
CA ASP A 334 -37.59 -100.50 61.67
C ASP A 334 -37.98 -101.37 60.44
N ARG A 335 -37.13 -101.35 59.39
CA ARG A 335 -36.97 -102.32 58.27
C ARG A 335 -38.04 -102.50 57.18
N THR A 336 -37.65 -102.14 55.96
CA THR A 336 -37.54 -103.11 54.83
C THR A 336 -36.34 -102.74 53.96
N SER A 337 -35.40 -103.69 53.81
CA SER A 337 -34.06 -103.52 53.21
C SER A 337 -34.05 -103.28 51.69
N GLU A 338 -35.18 -103.37 50.99
CA GLU A 338 -35.28 -103.11 49.54
C GLU A 338 -35.79 -101.70 49.21
N GLY A 339 -36.60 -101.10 50.09
CA GLY A 339 -37.11 -99.73 49.91
C GLY A 339 -36.07 -98.64 50.16
N GLN A 340 -35.11 -98.90 51.07
CA GLN A 340 -33.99 -97.98 51.33
C GLN A 340 -33.03 -97.93 50.14
N ALA A 341 -32.63 -99.07 49.57
CA ALA A 341 -31.77 -99.09 48.39
C ALA A 341 -32.41 -98.39 47.17
N LEU A 342 -33.72 -98.54 46.97
CA LEU A 342 -34.46 -97.89 45.89
C LEU A 342 -34.65 -96.38 46.14
N SER A 343 -34.84 -95.97 47.40
CA SER A 343 -34.91 -94.56 47.80
C SER A 343 -33.55 -93.87 47.69
N GLU A 344 -32.47 -94.55 48.06
CA GLU A 344 -31.09 -94.08 47.94
C GLU A 344 -30.69 -93.98 46.46
N ALA A 345 -30.99 -94.99 45.64
CA ALA A 345 -30.77 -94.93 44.20
C ALA A 345 -31.54 -93.80 43.52
N ARG A 346 -32.80 -93.54 43.93
CA ARG A 346 -33.59 -92.39 43.45
C ARG A 346 -33.02 -91.05 43.89
N LYS A 347 -32.45 -90.98 45.10
CA LYS A 347 -31.79 -89.77 45.61
C LYS A 347 -30.51 -89.51 44.82
N HIS A 348 -29.66 -90.53 44.63
CA HIS A 348 -28.46 -90.43 43.81
C HIS A 348 -28.77 -90.05 42.36
N LEU A 349 -29.83 -90.60 41.75
CA LEU A 349 -30.23 -90.20 40.40
C LEU A 349 -30.64 -88.71 40.32
N LYS A 350 -31.34 -88.19 41.33
CA LYS A 350 -31.71 -86.77 41.40
C LYS A 350 -30.50 -85.86 41.61
N GLU A 351 -29.58 -86.25 42.49
CA GLU A 351 -28.33 -85.52 42.73
C GLU A 351 -27.46 -85.49 41.48
N GLU A 352 -27.31 -86.63 40.79
CA GLU A 352 -26.57 -86.72 39.53
C GLU A 352 -27.23 -85.91 38.40
N THR A 353 -28.56 -85.92 38.32
CA THR A 353 -29.30 -85.09 37.34
C THR A 353 -29.12 -83.60 37.64
N GLN A 354 -29.14 -83.20 38.91
CA GLN A 354 -28.89 -81.82 39.31
C GLN A 354 -27.45 -81.40 38.99
N LEU A 355 -26.48 -82.23 39.32
CA LEU A 355 -25.07 -81.97 39.00
C LEU A 355 -24.86 -81.84 37.49
N ARG A 356 -25.51 -82.68 36.69
CA ARG A 356 -25.47 -82.58 35.23
C ARG A 356 -26.06 -81.25 34.73
N LEU A 357 -27.21 -80.83 35.26
CA LEU A 357 -27.81 -79.55 34.89
C LEU A 357 -26.93 -78.36 35.29
N ASP A 358 -26.28 -78.44 36.44
CA ASP A 358 -25.36 -77.40 36.92
C ASP A 358 -24.11 -77.32 36.02
N VAL A 359 -23.56 -78.46 35.59
CA VAL A 359 -22.45 -78.52 34.62
C VAL A 359 -22.86 -78.03 33.24
N GLU A 360 -24.06 -78.38 32.75
CA GLU A 360 -24.60 -77.87 31.48
C GLU A 360 -24.75 -76.33 31.53
N LYS A 361 -25.22 -75.78 32.65
CA LYS A 361 -25.33 -74.33 32.86
C LYS A 361 -23.97 -73.64 32.92
N GLU A 362 -23.00 -74.21 33.62
CA GLU A 362 -21.63 -73.68 33.67
C GLU A 362 -20.98 -73.71 32.29
N LEU A 363 -21.19 -74.78 31.50
CA LEU A 363 -20.69 -74.87 30.13
C LEU A 363 -21.28 -73.76 29.25
N GLU A 364 -22.57 -73.46 29.38
CA GLU A 364 -23.23 -72.37 28.64
C GLU A 364 -22.64 -71.00 29.00
N ILE A 365 -22.35 -70.76 30.28
CA ILE A 365 -21.65 -69.55 30.75
C ILE A 365 -20.24 -69.46 30.16
N GLN A 366 -19.48 -70.56 30.16
CA GLN A 366 -18.12 -70.62 29.59
C GLN A 366 -18.11 -70.36 28.08
N ILE A 367 -19.12 -70.85 27.34
CA ILE A 367 -19.28 -70.57 25.91
C ILE A 367 -19.54 -69.07 25.69
N SER A 368 -20.47 -68.48 26.46
CA SER A 368 -20.77 -67.05 26.38
C SER A 368 -19.53 -66.19 26.67
N MET A 369 -18.81 -66.50 27.76
CA MET A 369 -17.61 -65.76 28.15
C MET A 369 -16.49 -65.88 27.11
N ARG A 370 -16.34 -67.06 26.47
CA ARG A 370 -15.37 -67.22 25.37
C ARG A 370 -15.74 -66.35 24.17
N GLN A 371 -17.01 -66.30 23.77
CA GLN A 371 -17.47 -65.46 22.65
C GLN A 371 -17.25 -63.98 22.93
N GLU A 372 -17.55 -63.52 24.15
CA GLU A 372 -17.30 -62.14 24.58
C GLU A 372 -15.80 -61.81 24.56
N MET A 373 -14.95 -62.71 25.07
CA MET A 373 -13.50 -62.56 25.03
C MET A 373 -12.95 -62.49 23.60
N GLU A 374 -13.44 -63.33 22.69
CA GLU A 374 -13.04 -63.32 21.28
C GLU A 374 -13.43 -62.01 20.59
N LEU A 375 -14.61 -61.46 20.90
CA LEU A 375 -15.03 -60.16 20.36
C LEU A 375 -14.17 -59.02 20.91
N ALA A 376 -13.91 -59.02 22.22
CA ALA A 376 -13.05 -58.03 22.86
C ALA A 376 -11.62 -58.06 22.30
N MET A 377 -11.07 -59.26 22.06
CA MET A 377 -9.75 -59.42 21.44
C MET A 377 -9.70 -58.84 20.03
N LYS A 378 -10.70 -59.11 19.18
CA LYS A 378 -10.77 -58.53 17.83
C LYS A 378 -10.88 -57.01 17.83
N MET A 379 -11.63 -56.45 18.78
CA MET A 379 -11.72 -55.00 18.94
C MET A 379 -10.38 -54.38 19.35
N LEU A 380 -9.64 -55.04 20.26
CA LEU A 380 -8.32 -54.60 20.66
C LEU A 380 -7.29 -54.71 19.53
N GLU A 381 -7.30 -55.81 18.76
CA GLU A 381 -6.45 -55.96 17.57
C GLU A 381 -6.70 -54.85 16.57
N LYS A 382 -7.97 -54.50 16.34
CA LYS A 382 -8.35 -53.39 15.47
C LYS A 382 -7.82 -52.04 15.99
N ASP A 383 -8.01 -51.74 17.28
CA ASP A 383 -7.50 -50.50 17.88
C ASP A 383 -5.96 -50.43 17.76
N VAL A 384 -5.26 -51.52 18.04
CA VAL A 384 -3.79 -51.59 17.88
C VAL A 384 -3.36 -51.30 16.45
N CYS A 385 -4.02 -51.90 15.45
CA CYS A 385 -3.74 -51.61 14.04
C CYS A 385 -3.98 -50.13 13.70
N GLU A 386 -5.10 -49.56 14.12
CA GLU A 386 -5.42 -48.14 13.89
C GLU A 386 -4.40 -47.21 14.56
N LYS A 387 -3.95 -47.53 15.79
CA LYS A 387 -2.88 -46.79 16.46
C LYS A 387 -1.55 -46.92 15.72
N GLN A 388 -1.24 -48.09 15.19
CA GLN A 388 -0.01 -48.34 14.44
C GLN A 388 0.02 -47.50 13.15
N ASP A 389 -1.10 -47.44 12.42
CA ASP A 389 -1.23 -46.62 11.20
C ASP A 389 -1.10 -45.13 11.52
N ALA A 390 -1.74 -44.67 12.61
CA ALA A 390 -1.59 -43.29 13.08
C ALA A 390 -0.13 -42.97 13.44
N LEU A 391 0.58 -43.90 14.09
CA LEU A 391 2.01 -43.75 14.41
C LEU A 391 2.88 -43.65 13.16
N VAL A 392 2.59 -44.42 12.11
CA VAL A 392 3.30 -44.33 10.83
C VAL A 392 3.07 -42.96 10.19
N SER A 393 1.82 -42.47 10.19
CA SER A 393 1.49 -41.14 9.67
C SER A 393 2.24 -40.03 10.43
N LEU A 394 2.27 -40.09 11.76
CA LEU A 394 3.00 -39.12 12.59
C LEU A 394 4.51 -39.16 12.34
N ARG A 395 5.10 -40.35 12.12
CA ARG A 395 6.51 -40.48 11.76
C ARG A 395 6.82 -39.84 10.42
N GLN A 396 5.94 -40.03 9.42
CA GLN A 396 6.09 -39.38 8.13
C GLN A 396 6.02 -37.85 8.26
N GLN A 397 5.07 -37.32 9.02
CA GLN A 397 4.97 -35.87 9.29
C GLN A 397 6.24 -35.32 9.95
N LEU A 398 6.87 -36.06 10.85
CA LEU A 398 8.15 -35.66 11.46
C LEU A 398 9.30 -35.61 10.44
N ASP A 399 9.34 -36.52 9.48
CA ASP A 399 10.34 -36.52 8.42
C ASP A 399 10.11 -35.38 7.43
N ASP A 400 8.85 -35.09 7.08
CA ASP A 400 8.49 -33.94 6.25
C ASP A 400 8.87 -32.61 6.92
N LEU A 401 8.63 -32.47 8.23
CA LEU A 401 9.05 -31.31 9.01
C LEU A 401 10.58 -31.14 9.04
N ARG A 402 11.33 -32.24 9.12
CA ARG A 402 12.80 -32.18 9.03
C ARG A 402 13.25 -31.73 7.65
N ALA A 403 12.63 -32.21 6.58
CA ALA A 403 12.94 -31.78 5.22
C ALA A 403 12.67 -30.28 5.04
N LEU A 404 11.49 -29.82 5.49
CA LEU A 404 11.10 -28.40 5.45
C LEU A 404 12.09 -27.52 6.24
N LYS A 405 12.53 -27.97 7.42
CA LYS A 405 13.55 -27.27 8.21
C LYS A 405 14.85 -27.06 7.43
N HIS A 406 15.33 -28.08 6.71
CA HIS A 406 16.57 -27.96 5.92
C HIS A 406 16.37 -27.02 4.72
N GLU A 407 15.24 -27.10 4.03
CA GLU A 407 14.93 -26.20 2.92
C GLU A 407 14.84 -24.74 3.38
N LEU A 408 14.16 -24.49 4.51
CA LEU A 408 14.05 -23.16 5.09
C LEU A 408 15.42 -22.60 5.50
N ALA A 409 16.27 -23.42 6.12
CA ALA A 409 17.62 -23.02 6.48
C ALA A 409 18.45 -22.62 5.24
N PHE A 410 18.33 -23.39 4.15
CA PHE A 410 18.99 -23.06 2.88
C PHE A 410 18.47 -21.75 2.27
N LYS A 411 17.15 -21.55 2.24
CA LYS A 411 16.54 -20.29 1.76
C LYS A 411 16.91 -19.09 2.62
N LEU A 412 17.03 -19.27 3.94
CA LEU A 412 17.47 -18.21 4.84
C LEU A 412 18.92 -17.80 4.53
N GLN A 413 19.80 -18.78 4.32
CA GLN A 413 21.20 -18.52 3.99
C GLN A 413 21.37 -17.82 2.63
N SER A 414 20.58 -18.20 1.62
CA SER A 414 20.63 -17.54 0.31
C SER A 414 20.06 -16.13 0.36
N SER A 415 19.01 -15.90 1.15
CA SER A 415 18.47 -14.57 1.42
C SER A 415 19.48 -13.67 2.12
N ASP A 416 20.18 -14.17 3.15
CA ASP A 416 21.22 -13.42 3.87
C ASP A 416 22.36 -12.98 2.94
N LEU A 417 22.78 -13.85 2.02
CA LEU A 417 23.76 -13.49 0.99
C LEU A 417 23.23 -12.40 0.05
N GLY A 418 21.97 -12.49 -0.38
CA GLY A 418 21.32 -11.47 -1.20
C GLY A 418 21.19 -10.12 -0.50
N VAL A 419 20.89 -10.12 0.81
CA VAL A 419 20.84 -8.90 1.63
C VAL A 419 22.22 -8.26 1.75
N LYS A 420 23.28 -9.06 1.95
CA LYS A 420 24.66 -8.56 1.98
C LYS A 420 25.07 -7.90 0.68
N GLN A 421 24.78 -8.53 -0.47
CA GLN A 421 25.06 -7.94 -1.78
C GLN A 421 24.30 -6.63 -2.00
N LYS A 422 23.01 -6.58 -1.65
CA LYS A 422 22.21 -5.34 -1.74
C LYS A 422 22.75 -4.24 -0.82
N SER A 423 23.19 -4.59 0.40
CA SER A 423 23.79 -3.64 1.33
C SER A 423 25.07 -3.03 0.79
N GLU A 424 25.93 -3.84 0.15
CA GLU A 424 27.16 -3.35 -0.47
C GLU A 424 26.87 -2.41 -1.65
N LEU A 425 25.89 -2.75 -2.50
CA LEU A 425 25.45 -1.88 -3.59
C LEU A 425 24.91 -0.55 -3.07
N ASN A 426 24.11 -0.57 -2.00
CA ASN A 426 23.54 0.63 -1.42
C ASN A 426 24.64 1.55 -0.85
N SER A 427 25.64 0.98 -0.18
CA SER A 427 26.79 1.73 0.31
C SER A 427 27.56 2.42 -0.82
N ARG A 428 27.75 1.74 -1.97
CA ARG A 428 28.39 2.34 -3.15
C ARG A 428 27.56 3.47 -3.77
N LEU A 429 26.24 3.33 -3.80
CA LEU A 429 25.33 4.37 -4.31
C LEU A 429 25.30 5.60 -3.39
N GLU A 430 25.33 5.39 -2.08
CA GLU A 430 25.42 6.46 -1.09
C GLU A 430 26.73 7.24 -1.24
N GLU A 431 27.86 6.54 -1.41
CA GLU A 431 29.15 7.18 -1.68
C GLU A 431 29.13 8.00 -2.98
N LYS A 432 28.50 7.48 -4.05
CA LYS A 432 28.34 8.22 -5.31
C LYS A 432 27.44 9.44 -5.17
N THR A 433 26.37 9.34 -4.38
CA THR A 433 25.47 10.46 -4.09
C THR A 433 26.20 11.57 -3.35
N ASN A 434 27.01 11.20 -2.35
CA ASN A 434 27.85 12.14 -1.61
C ASN A 434 28.91 12.81 -2.51
N GLN A 435 29.57 12.05 -3.40
CA GLN A 435 30.49 12.61 -4.39
C GLN A 435 29.80 13.60 -5.35
N MET A 436 28.59 13.27 -5.79
CA MET A 436 27.79 14.13 -6.67
C MET A 436 27.36 15.42 -5.95
N ALA A 437 26.88 15.33 -4.70
CA ALA A 437 26.54 16.48 -3.89
C ALA A 437 27.73 17.43 -3.67
N ALA A 438 28.92 16.89 -3.42
CA ALA A 438 30.14 17.68 -3.30
C ALA A 438 30.49 18.40 -4.61
N THR A 439 30.32 17.72 -5.75
CA THR A 439 30.58 18.30 -7.08
C THR A 439 29.58 19.41 -7.41
N ILE A 440 28.29 19.21 -7.12
CA ILE A 440 27.25 20.23 -7.32
C ILE A 440 27.58 21.49 -6.51
N LYS A 441 27.92 21.32 -5.22
CA LYS A 441 28.29 22.44 -4.36
C LYS A 441 29.50 23.21 -4.90
N GLN A 442 30.50 22.52 -5.45
CA GLN A 442 31.65 23.15 -6.08
C GLN A 442 31.27 23.92 -7.36
N LEU A 443 30.38 23.37 -8.18
CA LEU A 443 29.89 24.03 -9.39
C LEU A 443 29.06 25.28 -9.07
N GLU A 444 28.18 25.21 -8.06
CA GLU A 444 27.40 26.35 -7.57
C GLU A 444 28.31 27.49 -7.09
N GLN A 445 29.38 27.15 -6.36
CA GLN A 445 30.34 28.15 -5.89
C GLN A 445 31.08 28.81 -7.05
N ARG A 446 31.46 28.04 -8.08
CA ARG A 446 32.09 28.57 -9.30
C ARG A 446 31.14 29.46 -10.09
N LEU A 447 29.86 29.09 -10.20
CA LEU A 447 28.84 29.89 -10.86
C LEU A 447 28.68 31.25 -10.16
N ARG A 448 28.52 31.25 -8.84
CA ARG A 448 28.41 32.48 -8.04
C ARG A 448 29.67 33.37 -8.11
N GLN A 449 30.84 32.78 -8.31
CA GLN A 449 32.07 33.56 -8.54
C GLN A 449 32.04 34.20 -9.94
N ALA A 450 31.75 33.42 -10.98
CA ALA A 450 31.67 33.92 -12.35
C ALA A 450 30.61 35.02 -12.52
N GLU A 451 29.47 34.93 -11.81
CA GLU A 451 28.45 35.98 -11.81
C GLU A 451 28.94 37.28 -11.18
N ARG A 452 29.68 37.22 -10.07
CA ARG A 452 30.29 38.40 -9.45
C ARG A 452 31.34 39.04 -10.35
N ASP A 453 32.19 38.22 -10.98
CA ASP A 453 33.21 38.70 -11.90
C ASP A 453 32.57 39.38 -13.13
N ARG A 454 31.49 38.79 -13.67
CA ARG A 454 30.70 39.40 -14.76
C ARG A 454 30.11 40.74 -14.35
N GLN A 455 29.49 40.83 -13.18
CA GLN A 455 28.91 42.09 -12.68
C GLN A 455 29.97 43.18 -12.50
N SER A 456 31.15 42.82 -11.98
CA SER A 456 32.29 43.75 -11.87
C SER A 456 32.73 44.23 -13.25
N ALA A 457 32.94 43.31 -14.19
CA ALA A 457 33.35 43.66 -15.55
C ALA A 457 32.32 44.53 -16.28
N GLU A 458 31.02 44.31 -16.04
CA GLU A 458 29.95 45.15 -16.57
C GLU A 458 29.97 46.56 -15.97
N LEU A 459 30.25 46.69 -14.68
CA LEU A 459 30.40 47.98 -14.02
C LEU A 459 31.61 48.75 -14.58
N ASP A 460 32.76 48.08 -14.70
CA ASP A 460 33.97 48.66 -15.26
C ASP A 460 33.76 49.09 -16.72
N ASN A 461 33.05 48.29 -17.52
CA ASN A 461 32.70 48.64 -18.90
C ASN A 461 31.78 49.87 -18.98
N ARG A 462 30.83 50.00 -18.05
CA ARG A 462 29.95 51.17 -17.96
C ARG A 462 30.73 52.44 -17.59
N LEU A 463 31.59 52.35 -16.59
CA LEU A 463 32.46 53.46 -16.17
C LEU A 463 33.40 53.88 -17.31
N PHE A 464 34.04 52.91 -17.97
CA PHE A 464 34.87 53.16 -19.13
C PHE A 464 34.10 53.87 -20.25
N LYS A 465 32.90 53.41 -20.60
CA LYS A 465 32.06 54.07 -21.62
C LYS A 465 31.67 55.49 -21.24
N GLN A 466 31.42 55.74 -19.95
CA GLN A 466 31.11 57.08 -19.45
C GLN A 466 32.33 58.00 -19.58
N ASP A 467 33.50 57.58 -19.08
CA ASP A 467 34.73 58.37 -19.15
C ASP A 467 35.12 58.70 -20.60
N PHE A 468 35.00 57.72 -21.50
CA PHE A 468 35.25 57.94 -22.93
C PHE A 468 34.21 58.87 -23.56
N GLY A 469 32.93 58.71 -23.21
CA GLY A 469 31.86 59.60 -23.66
C GLY A 469 32.11 61.04 -23.24
N ASP A 470 32.47 61.27 -21.97
CA ASP A 470 32.80 62.58 -21.44
C ASP A 470 34.02 63.19 -22.13
N LYS A 471 35.05 62.38 -22.41
CA LYS A 471 36.23 62.82 -23.17
C LYS A 471 35.89 63.23 -24.61
N ILE A 472 35.06 62.43 -25.30
CA ILE A 472 34.60 62.72 -26.67
C ILE A 472 33.82 64.05 -26.70
N ASN A 473 32.89 64.23 -25.76
CA ASN A 473 32.10 65.45 -25.65
C ASN A 473 33.00 66.69 -25.42
N SER A 474 33.99 66.56 -24.52
CA SER A 474 34.96 67.63 -24.26
C SER A 474 35.77 67.99 -25.52
N LEU A 475 36.24 66.98 -26.26
CA LEU A 475 37.01 67.19 -27.49
C LEU A 475 36.14 67.79 -28.60
N GLN A 476 34.88 67.37 -28.73
CA GLN A 476 33.93 67.97 -29.68
C GLN A 476 33.70 69.44 -29.40
N LEU A 477 33.49 69.83 -28.13
CA LEU A 477 33.37 71.23 -27.72
C LEU A 477 34.62 72.05 -28.07
N GLU A 478 35.81 71.47 -27.86
CA GLU A 478 37.08 72.11 -28.20
C GLU A 478 37.24 72.29 -29.72
N VAL A 479 36.95 71.25 -30.51
CA VAL A 479 36.97 71.32 -31.98
C VAL A 479 35.97 72.36 -32.51
N GLU A 480 34.76 72.43 -31.95
CA GLU A 480 33.78 73.46 -32.31
C GLU A 480 34.26 74.88 -31.96
N ALA A 481 34.92 75.06 -30.82
CA ALA A 481 35.49 76.34 -30.42
C ALA A 481 36.62 76.77 -31.38
N LEU A 482 37.56 75.86 -31.67
CA LEU A 482 38.65 76.08 -32.61
C LEU A 482 38.14 76.35 -34.04
N THR A 483 37.11 75.63 -34.47
CA THR A 483 36.46 75.84 -35.77
C THR A 483 35.84 77.23 -35.86
N ARG A 484 35.14 77.66 -34.79
CA ARG A 484 34.60 79.03 -34.70
C ARG A 484 35.70 80.09 -34.74
N GLN A 485 36.81 79.86 -34.05
CA GLN A 485 37.97 80.76 -34.06
C GLN A 485 38.61 80.84 -35.45
N ARG A 486 38.85 79.70 -36.11
CA ARG A 486 39.35 79.64 -37.49
C ARG A 486 38.45 80.43 -38.44
N ASN A 487 37.14 80.21 -38.38
CA ASN A 487 36.19 80.92 -39.25
C ASN A 487 36.22 82.44 -39.05
N ARG A 488 36.43 82.92 -37.81
CA ARG A 488 36.64 84.36 -37.54
C ARG A 488 37.92 84.88 -38.19
N LEU A 489 39.03 84.19 -37.96
CA LEU A 489 40.33 84.58 -38.53
C LEU A 489 40.31 84.53 -40.07
N GLU A 490 39.65 83.56 -40.68
CA GLU A 490 39.47 83.49 -42.15
C GLU A 490 38.64 84.66 -42.69
N LEU A 491 37.62 85.10 -41.95
CA LEU A 491 36.81 86.27 -42.31
C LEU A 491 37.65 87.56 -42.24
N GLU A 492 38.42 87.73 -41.16
CA GLU A 492 39.35 88.84 -40.99
C GLU A 492 40.40 88.87 -42.12
N LEU A 493 40.97 87.71 -42.47
CA LEU A 493 41.97 87.61 -43.53
C LEU A 493 41.39 87.88 -44.93
N LYS A 494 40.13 87.50 -45.17
CA LYS A 494 39.39 87.86 -46.40
C LYS A 494 39.19 89.37 -46.51
N GLN A 495 38.77 90.02 -45.42
CA GLN A 495 38.60 91.48 -45.37
C GLN A 495 39.94 92.20 -45.64
N GLU A 496 41.04 91.69 -45.10
CA GLU A 496 42.38 92.26 -45.36
C GLU A 496 42.83 92.07 -46.82
N ARG A 497 42.57 90.90 -47.43
CA ARG A 497 42.86 90.64 -48.85
C ARG A 497 42.03 91.52 -49.79
N GLU A 498 40.75 91.71 -49.51
CA GLU A 498 39.87 92.58 -50.29
C GLU A 498 40.30 94.06 -50.16
N GLY A 499 40.77 94.48 -48.98
CA GLY A 499 41.38 95.79 -48.76
C GLY A 499 42.69 96.00 -49.53
N ARG A 500 43.55 94.97 -49.64
CA ARG A 500 44.79 95.04 -50.44
C ARG A 500 44.52 94.99 -51.96
N SER A 501 43.50 94.27 -52.41
CA SER A 501 43.18 94.15 -53.83
C SER A 501 42.58 95.42 -54.46
N GLN A 502 42.07 96.36 -53.64
CA GLN A 502 41.65 97.69 -54.11
C GLN A 502 42.83 98.66 -54.32
N ASN A 503 44.03 98.34 -53.82
CA ASN A 503 45.18 99.25 -53.80
C ASN A 503 46.29 98.96 -54.84
N SER A 504 46.13 97.96 -55.71
CA SER A 504 47.12 97.65 -56.76
C SER A 504 46.46 97.37 -58.11
N ARG A 505 46.36 98.40 -58.96
CA ARG A 505 45.86 98.29 -60.34
C ARG A 505 46.70 99.14 -61.31
N SER A 506 47.90 98.67 -61.69
CA SER A 506 48.70 99.20 -62.83
C SER A 506 49.81 98.24 -63.35
N ILE A 507 49.48 97.37 -64.33
CA ILE A 507 50.08 97.04 -65.68
C ILE A 507 51.59 97.35 -65.97
N PRO A 508 52.37 96.74 -66.95
CA PRO A 508 52.36 95.48 -67.76
C PRO A 508 53.73 94.72 -67.89
N GLY A 509 53.83 93.59 -68.65
CA GLY A 509 55.08 93.26 -69.42
C GLY A 509 55.43 91.78 -69.70
N LYS A 510 55.83 91.46 -70.95
CA LYS A 510 56.02 90.15 -71.63
C LYS A 510 57.40 89.46 -71.48
N GLY A 511 57.38 88.11 -71.58
CA GLY A 511 58.35 87.20 -72.30
C GLY A 511 59.78 87.06 -71.73
N SER A 512 60.54 85.98 -71.88
CA SER A 512 60.42 84.66 -72.53
C SER A 512 61.64 83.80 -72.13
N GLN A 513 61.47 82.46 -72.18
CA GLN A 513 62.47 81.39 -72.47
C GLN A 513 63.50 80.88 -71.43
N LYS A 514 63.26 79.60 -71.01
CA LYS A 514 64.10 78.37 -70.92
C LYS A 514 65.64 78.49 -71.08
N PRO A 515 66.46 77.65 -70.38
CA PRO A 515 66.68 76.27 -70.86
C PRO A 515 66.91 75.17 -69.79
N GLU A 516 67.01 73.95 -70.34
CA GLU A 516 67.01 72.61 -69.75
C GLU A 516 68.27 72.23 -68.97
N THR A 517 68.18 71.20 -68.11
CA THR A 517 69.11 70.05 -68.12
C THR A 517 68.52 68.84 -67.38
N LYS A 518 68.79 67.66 -67.95
CA LYS A 518 68.29 66.32 -67.63
C LYS A 518 69.28 65.55 -66.73
N THR A 519 68.77 64.57 -65.97
CA THR A 519 69.19 63.14 -65.89
C THR A 519 68.16 62.42 -65.00
N ASP A 520 67.30 61.52 -65.50
CA ASP A 520 67.50 60.08 -65.83
C ASP A 520 67.32 59.12 -64.62
N GLY A 521 66.56 58.03 -64.79
CA GLY A 521 66.51 56.94 -63.78
C GLY A 521 65.20 56.20 -63.42
N ARG A 522 64.40 55.77 -64.40
CA ARG A 522 63.66 54.46 -64.48
C ARG A 522 63.45 53.60 -63.19
N ARG A 523 62.20 53.24 -62.85
CA ARG A 523 61.62 51.85 -62.83
C ARG A 523 60.18 51.77 -62.27
N ARG A 524 59.55 50.64 -62.60
CA ARG A 524 58.12 50.26 -62.67
C ARG A 524 57.41 49.96 -61.34
N ALA A 525 56.08 49.87 -61.47
CA ALA A 525 55.07 49.06 -60.75
C ALA A 525 54.34 49.81 -59.61
N GLN A 526 53.01 49.83 -59.51
CA GLN A 526 51.92 49.24 -60.31
C GLN A 526 50.61 49.94 -59.87
N GLU A 527 49.66 50.05 -60.81
CA GLU A 527 48.23 50.37 -60.60
C GLU A 527 47.61 49.35 -59.62
N GLU A 528 46.57 49.63 -58.82
CA GLU A 528 45.21 49.98 -59.24
C GLU A 528 44.39 50.64 -58.12
N ASN A 529 43.37 51.37 -58.58
CA ASN A 529 42.39 52.15 -57.87
C ASN A 529 41.03 51.45 -57.98
N VAL A 530 40.33 51.11 -56.89
CA VAL A 530 38.89 50.78 -56.94
C VAL A 530 38.20 51.07 -55.59
N GLN A 531 37.19 51.95 -55.60
CA GLN A 531 36.04 51.98 -54.67
C GLN A 531 34.88 51.12 -55.26
N PRO A 532 33.69 50.99 -54.62
CA PRO A 532 33.32 50.27 -53.40
C PRO A 532 32.19 49.23 -53.65
N ALA A 533 31.94 48.25 -52.77
CA ALA A 533 30.62 47.59 -52.65
C ALA A 533 30.52 46.64 -51.42
N LYS A 534 29.33 46.59 -50.79
CA LYS A 534 28.88 45.57 -49.82
C LYS A 534 28.36 44.30 -50.55
N PRO A 535 27.74 43.31 -49.87
CA PRO A 535 28.37 42.26 -49.06
C PRO A 535 27.95 40.85 -49.52
N LEU A 536 28.80 39.82 -49.28
CA LEU A 536 28.46 38.49 -48.76
C LEU A 536 29.49 37.43 -49.19
N GLU A 537 29.65 36.47 -48.27
CA GLU A 537 30.21 35.11 -48.40
C GLU A 537 31.72 34.85 -48.33
N GLU A 538 32.04 34.17 -47.22
CA GLU A 538 32.92 33.02 -47.05
C GLU A 538 34.45 33.13 -46.98
N SER A 539 34.93 32.38 -45.98
CA SER A 539 36.19 31.64 -45.88
C SER A 539 37.45 32.35 -45.38
N HIS A 540 37.70 32.10 -44.09
CA HIS A 540 38.95 31.61 -43.50
C HIS A 540 40.26 32.38 -43.76
N ARG A 541 40.83 32.95 -42.69
CA ARG A 541 41.88 32.27 -41.89
C ARG A 541 42.38 33.20 -40.78
N LEU A 542 42.10 32.82 -39.54
CA LEU A 542 42.89 33.19 -38.37
C LEU A 542 43.64 31.91 -37.93
N GLN A 543 44.97 31.99 -37.92
CA GLN A 543 45.81 31.25 -36.97
C GLN A 543 45.68 31.98 -35.62
N SER A 544 45.64 31.36 -34.44
CA SER A 544 45.90 29.99 -34.00
C SER A 544 45.53 29.90 -32.51
N HIS A 545 44.83 28.83 -32.07
CA HIS A 545 44.84 28.15 -30.75
C HIS A 545 43.54 27.32 -30.57
N PRO A 546 43.53 26.20 -29.83
CA PRO A 546 44.31 24.97 -29.99
C PRO A 546 43.54 23.91 -30.81
N VAL A 547 44.21 22.80 -31.12
CA VAL A 547 43.75 21.70 -31.98
C VAL A 547 42.55 20.97 -31.35
N ASP A 548 41.38 21.05 -31.98
CA ASP A 548 40.27 20.14 -31.67
C ASP A 548 40.70 18.70 -32.03
N GLU A 549 40.78 17.81 -31.04
CA GLU A 549 40.97 16.39 -31.29
C GLU A 549 39.79 15.85 -32.11
N GLN A 550 40.05 15.53 -33.37
CA GLN A 550 39.07 14.91 -34.24
C GLN A 550 39.02 13.40 -33.96
N HIS A 551 37.82 12.89 -33.72
CA HIS A 551 37.59 11.49 -33.38
C HIS A 551 36.78 10.78 -34.46
N VAL A 552 37.15 9.54 -34.74
CA VAL A 552 36.45 8.69 -35.71
C VAL A 552 35.39 7.87 -35.00
N CYS A 553 34.13 8.03 -35.39
CA CYS A 553 33.03 7.22 -34.89
C CYS A 553 33.25 5.75 -35.26
N LYS A 554 33.27 4.86 -34.27
CA LYS A 554 33.52 3.43 -34.51
C LYS A 554 32.36 2.69 -35.18
N ASN A 555 31.17 3.28 -35.21
CA ASN A 555 30.00 2.73 -35.87
C ASN A 555 29.90 3.14 -37.36
N CYS A 556 29.89 4.44 -37.66
CA CYS A 556 29.73 4.95 -39.04
C CYS A 556 31.04 5.34 -39.74
N ARG A 557 32.18 5.29 -39.03
CA ARG A 557 33.53 5.68 -39.52
C ARG A 557 33.69 7.14 -39.97
N GLY A 558 32.72 8.00 -39.69
CA GLY A 558 32.85 9.44 -39.91
C GLY A 558 33.77 10.10 -38.87
N THR A 559 34.39 11.21 -39.24
CA THR A 559 35.25 12.02 -38.36
C THR A 559 34.45 13.19 -37.78
N PHE A 560 34.49 13.36 -36.47
CA PHE A 560 33.70 14.33 -35.72
C PHE A 560 34.58 15.05 -34.69
N CYS A 561 34.24 16.29 -34.35
CA CYS A 561 34.87 16.95 -33.20
C CYS A 561 34.43 16.28 -31.89
N ASP A 562 35.12 16.57 -30.79
CA ASP A 562 34.84 15.98 -29.48
C ASP A 562 33.37 16.24 -29.05
N ALA A 563 32.85 17.46 -29.26
CA ALA A 563 31.45 17.81 -28.96
C ALA A 563 30.41 16.98 -29.74
N CYS A 564 30.77 16.50 -30.94
CA CYS A 564 29.88 15.70 -31.79
C CYS A 564 30.03 14.18 -31.55
N SER A 565 30.96 13.77 -30.67
CA SER A 565 31.29 12.37 -30.40
C SER A 565 31.56 12.09 -28.91
N THR A 566 30.88 12.81 -28.01
CA THR A 566 31.11 12.73 -26.56
C THR A 566 30.70 11.38 -25.95
N ASN A 567 29.91 10.58 -26.66
CA ASN A 567 29.29 9.38 -26.10
C ASN A 567 30.07 8.10 -26.46
N GLN A 568 30.12 7.16 -25.51
CA GLN A 568 30.73 5.83 -25.69
C GLN A 568 29.75 4.74 -25.31
N LEU A 569 29.69 3.67 -26.10
CA LEU A 569 28.84 2.51 -25.82
C LEU A 569 29.46 1.23 -26.40
N PRO A 570 29.16 0.04 -25.84
CA PRO A 570 29.66 -1.23 -26.38
C PRO A 570 29.05 -1.47 -27.77
N LEU A 571 29.87 -1.79 -28.76
CA LEU A 571 29.39 -2.10 -30.11
C LEU A 571 29.32 -3.61 -30.31
N PRO A 572 28.50 -4.14 -31.24
CA PRO A 572 28.50 -5.56 -31.57
C PRO A 572 29.88 -6.11 -31.97
N SER A 573 30.77 -5.24 -32.43
CA SER A 573 32.16 -5.53 -32.79
C SER A 573 33.17 -5.45 -31.62
N SER A 574 32.78 -4.95 -30.44
CA SER A 574 33.64 -4.83 -29.26
C SER A 574 32.83 -4.70 -27.97
N ILE A 575 33.11 -5.58 -26.99
CA ILE A 575 32.52 -5.55 -25.64
C ILE A 575 32.97 -4.30 -24.85
N LYS A 576 34.07 -3.67 -25.26
CA LYS A 576 34.56 -2.44 -24.62
C LYS A 576 33.80 -1.22 -25.16
N PRO A 577 33.49 -0.21 -24.31
CA PRO A 577 32.85 1.02 -24.77
C PRO A 577 33.71 1.73 -25.82
N GLU A 578 33.13 1.97 -26.99
CA GLU A 578 33.81 2.63 -28.10
C GLU A 578 33.12 3.97 -28.40
N ARG A 579 33.91 4.97 -28.79
CA ARG A 579 33.41 6.31 -29.08
C ARG A 579 32.59 6.33 -30.36
N VAL A 580 31.39 6.91 -30.29
CA VAL A 580 30.47 7.05 -31.41
C VAL A 580 29.95 8.49 -31.53
N CYS A 581 29.55 8.89 -32.73
CA CYS A 581 28.92 10.20 -32.91
C CYS A 581 27.51 10.24 -32.32
N ASN A 582 27.03 11.43 -31.97
CA ASN A 582 25.74 11.64 -31.33
C ASN A 582 24.55 11.00 -32.10
N PRO A 583 24.47 11.08 -33.44
CA PRO A 583 23.41 10.40 -34.19
C PRO A 583 23.45 8.87 -34.09
N CYS A 584 24.66 8.28 -34.12
CA CYS A 584 24.81 6.83 -33.96
C CYS A 584 24.47 6.38 -32.53
N HIS A 585 24.82 7.19 -31.52
CA HIS A 585 24.47 6.91 -30.13
C HIS A 585 22.94 6.85 -29.94
N GLU A 586 22.20 7.86 -30.41
CA GLU A 586 20.73 7.85 -30.30
C GLU A 586 20.08 6.67 -31.03
N HIS A 587 20.60 6.31 -32.20
CA HIS A 587 20.08 5.18 -32.97
C HIS A 587 20.33 3.83 -32.27
N LEU A 588 21.54 3.62 -31.74
CA LEU A 588 21.93 2.39 -31.06
C LEU A 588 21.22 2.23 -29.71
N MET A 589 21.03 3.32 -28.97
CA MET A 589 20.25 3.29 -27.71
C MET A 589 18.79 2.89 -27.94
N LYS A 590 18.17 3.36 -29.04
CA LYS A 590 16.83 2.91 -29.42
C LYS A 590 16.81 1.42 -29.74
N GLN A 591 17.82 0.90 -30.47
CA GLN A 591 17.91 -0.53 -30.77
C GLN A 591 18.11 -1.40 -29.52
N TYR A 592 18.96 -0.99 -28.56
CA TYR A 592 19.13 -1.72 -27.30
C TYR A 592 17.88 -1.72 -26.42
N SER A 593 17.09 -0.64 -26.47
CA SER A 593 15.82 -0.57 -25.74
C SER A 593 14.71 -1.45 -26.31
N THR A 594 14.85 -1.93 -27.55
CA THR A 594 13.86 -2.76 -28.26
C THR A 594 14.19 -4.26 -28.31
N SER A 595 15.28 -4.70 -27.68
CA SER A 595 15.60 -6.12 -27.59
C SER A 595 14.67 -6.83 -26.59
N PRO A 596 13.90 -7.86 -26.98
CA PRO A 596 13.06 -8.60 -26.05
C PRO A 596 13.95 -9.35 -25.05
N SER A 597 13.64 -9.21 -23.76
CA SER A 597 14.21 -10.01 -22.67
C SER A 597 13.67 -11.43 -22.68
#